data_AF-A0A926G793-F1
#
_entry.id   AF-A0A926G793-F1
#
_cell.length_a   1.000
_cell.length_b   1.000
_cell.length_c   1.000
_cell.angle_alpha   90.00
_cell.angle_beta   90.00
_cell.angle_gamma   90.00
#
_symmetry.space_group_name_H-M   'P 1'
#
loop_
_entity.id
_entity.type
_entity.pdbx_description
1 polymer ?
#
loop_
_entity_poly.entity_id
_entity_poly.type
_entity_poly.pdbx_seq_one_letter_code
_entity_poly.pdbx_strand_id
1 'polypeptide(L)'
;MTNRFRMRRRGATMTAIVALAAVLAGCNPGPASQTGAENPDLNQSAALPPLPATLPLDAGAATAIAAAPPAARLPAARPIQTVRVARPDDAWAYADDARDFSEVVYDAPPDYGFDYDGVEPWAWQGYDDSQVFAEPVDDGYRYYYYRPGANRPYYVRDADYGYGYDGDRLAVVYGPRGDVLPYDSYGQRADYAGRYLNRGEALYRASRERQRRAVIAANWSARQQAIALSQRRWAAEQAQQRDWQAYHARNAPRANGYWQQERVRRVADTRQYAEWRGRGFNAAPPPPRVIPERWQRADWARDRTRYVADVRQAAEERQQAAQRQQAEQRQQAAQHAQLRQRQVADQRLQQQQVRQQQVAQQQAQRATQAQRQLQVRQQQAARQQAQRVQGERQQQVAQQQAQRATQAQRQLQVRQQQAVQQPAQRVQAQRQQQVAQQRAQQAQVQARSRQQQREAQQQSQRATQVRAQQGQAARNAQADRARQMQAQRQVQVAQRQAQVAQARQAQAAQRPSQPARVQQARPVRPVAGPPKRPDRPDRKDHP
;
A
#
# COMPACT_ATOMS: atom_id res chain seq x y z
N MET A 1 -12.98 -8.02 -58.75
CA MET A 1 -14.09 -7.14 -59.18
C MET A 1 -14.11 -5.92 -58.26
N THR A 2 -13.67 -4.80 -58.80
CA THR A 2 -13.54 -3.48 -58.17
C THR A 2 -14.90 -2.82 -57.97
N ASN A 3 -15.17 -2.28 -56.78
CA ASN A 3 -16.19 -1.23 -56.65
C ASN A 3 -15.67 -0.06 -55.81
N ARG A 4 -15.47 1.07 -56.50
CA ARG A 4 -15.06 2.37 -56.00
C ARG A 4 -16.34 3.20 -55.77
N PHE A 5 -16.54 3.73 -54.57
CA PHE A 5 -17.52 4.81 -54.36
C PHE A 5 -16.78 6.13 -54.11
N ARG A 6 -16.91 7.05 -55.08
CA ARG A 6 -16.48 8.44 -55.04
C ARG A 6 -17.58 9.28 -54.38
N MET A 7 -17.28 10.04 -53.33
CA MET A 7 -18.11 11.19 -52.91
C MET A 7 -17.53 12.48 -53.48
N ARG A 8 -18.35 13.16 -54.27
CA ARG A 8 -18.09 14.47 -54.90
C ARG A 8 -18.21 15.58 -53.87
N ARG A 9 -17.21 16.45 -53.84
CA ARG A 9 -17.27 17.80 -53.27
C ARG A 9 -18.25 18.65 -54.11
N ARG A 10 -19.12 19.41 -53.44
CA ARG A 10 -19.68 20.66 -53.97
C ARG A 10 -19.47 21.73 -52.91
N GLY A 11 -18.61 22.69 -53.25
CA GLY A 11 -18.63 24.00 -52.61
C GLY A 11 -19.72 24.84 -53.25
N ALA A 12 -20.30 25.75 -52.46
CA ALA A 12 -21.01 26.91 -52.97
C ALA A 12 -20.73 28.08 -52.01
N THR A 13 -20.34 29.18 -52.63
CA THR A 13 -19.85 30.45 -52.12
C THR A 13 -20.97 31.35 -51.60
N MET A 14 -20.57 32.24 -50.68
CA MET A 14 -21.17 33.49 -50.19
C MET A 14 -22.44 34.04 -50.86
N THR A 15 -23.38 34.52 -50.03
CA THR A 15 -23.88 35.91 -50.15
C THR A 15 -24.35 36.40 -48.77
N ALA A 16 -23.92 37.61 -48.38
CA ALA A 16 -24.37 38.31 -47.18
C ALA A 16 -25.55 39.22 -47.50
N ILE A 17 -26.57 39.24 -46.62
CA ILE A 17 -27.54 40.34 -46.50
C ILE A 17 -27.82 40.55 -45.00
N VAL A 18 -27.63 41.80 -44.57
CA VAL A 18 -28.02 42.34 -43.27
C VAL A 18 -29.47 42.81 -43.34
N ALA A 19 -30.29 42.45 -42.35
CA ALA A 19 -31.49 43.20 -41.99
C ALA A 19 -31.85 42.96 -40.51
N LEU A 20 -31.95 44.06 -39.75
CA LEU A 20 -32.57 44.13 -38.42
C LEU A 20 -34.07 43.85 -38.53
N ALA A 21 -34.63 43.15 -37.54
CA ALA A 21 -35.93 43.48 -36.96
C ALA A 21 -36.13 42.76 -35.61
N ALA A 22 -36.34 43.55 -34.57
CA ALA A 22 -36.84 43.10 -33.28
C ALA A 22 -38.36 42.94 -33.35
N VAL A 23 -38.90 41.79 -32.90
CA VAL A 23 -40.31 41.67 -32.53
C VAL A 23 -40.44 40.75 -31.31
N LEU A 24 -41.16 41.24 -30.33
CA LEU A 24 -41.61 40.61 -29.09
C LEU A 24 -42.62 39.48 -29.37
N ALA A 25 -42.49 38.35 -28.69
CA ALA A 25 -43.58 37.41 -28.38
C ALA A 25 -43.10 36.48 -27.23
N GLY A 26 -43.78 36.29 -26.10
CA GLY A 26 -45.18 36.52 -25.78
C GLY A 26 -46.01 35.25 -25.98
N CYS A 27 -46.11 34.43 -24.92
CA CYS A 27 -47.15 33.44 -24.62
C CYS A 27 -47.27 32.11 -25.42
N ASN A 28 -47.28 31.04 -24.61
CA ASN A 28 -47.61 29.63 -24.84
C ASN A 28 -49.10 29.45 -25.24
N PRO A 29 -49.49 28.42 -26.04
CA PRO A 29 -50.04 27.21 -25.41
C PRO A 29 -49.86 25.89 -26.19
N GLY A 30 -49.50 24.82 -25.46
CA GLY A 30 -50.24 23.55 -25.50
C GLY A 30 -49.77 22.43 -26.46
N PRO A 31 -49.95 21.15 -26.08
CA PRO A 31 -49.22 20.01 -26.62
C PRO A 31 -50.00 19.26 -27.72
N ALA A 32 -49.28 18.71 -28.70
CA ALA A 32 -49.82 17.75 -29.66
C ALA A 32 -49.02 16.44 -29.57
N SER A 33 -49.72 15.40 -29.15
CA SER A 33 -49.30 14.00 -29.17
C SER A 33 -49.47 13.40 -30.57
N GLN A 34 -48.44 12.75 -31.10
CA GLN A 34 -48.50 11.71 -32.16
C GLN A 34 -47.32 10.74 -31.87
N THR A 35 -47.51 9.50 -31.36
CA THR A 35 -47.79 8.24 -32.10
C THR A 35 -47.15 8.20 -33.48
N GLY A 36 -46.26 7.29 -33.88
CA GLY A 36 -45.70 6.06 -33.34
C GLY A 36 -44.96 5.39 -34.52
N ALA A 37 -43.79 4.79 -34.30
CA ALA A 37 -43.18 3.82 -35.22
C ALA A 37 -42.21 2.96 -34.42
N GLU A 38 -42.70 1.78 -34.10
CA GLU A 38 -42.09 0.73 -33.30
C GLU A 38 -40.99 0.01 -34.08
N ASN A 39 -39.84 -0.19 -33.44
CA ASN A 39 -38.95 -1.32 -33.71
C ASN A 39 -38.83 -2.08 -32.37
N PRO A 40 -39.45 -3.26 -32.22
CA PRO A 40 -39.21 -4.14 -31.09
C PRO A 40 -38.00 -5.02 -31.41
N ASP A 41 -37.01 -5.11 -30.51
CA ASP A 41 -36.14 -6.30 -30.27
C ASP A 41 -34.71 -6.03 -29.74
N LEU A 42 -34.41 -4.91 -29.06
CA LEU A 42 -33.12 -4.80 -28.33
C LEU A 42 -33.16 -4.21 -26.92
N ASN A 43 -34.33 -3.98 -26.32
CA ASN A 43 -34.41 -3.37 -24.98
C ASN A 43 -35.24 -4.21 -24.00
N GLN A 44 -34.63 -5.28 -23.48
CA GLN A 44 -35.01 -5.84 -22.17
C GLN A 44 -33.78 -6.11 -21.32
N SER A 45 -32.96 -5.08 -21.11
CA SER A 45 -32.32 -4.92 -19.82
C SER A 45 -33.34 -4.20 -18.96
N ALA A 46 -33.98 -4.90 -18.01
CA ALA A 46 -34.81 -4.27 -17.00
C ALA A 46 -34.02 -3.09 -16.40
N ALA A 47 -34.47 -1.86 -16.67
CA ALA A 47 -33.73 -0.67 -16.30
C ALA A 47 -33.73 -0.57 -14.77
N LEU A 48 -32.62 -0.99 -14.16
CA LEU A 48 -32.40 -0.85 -12.73
C LEU A 48 -32.60 0.62 -12.35
N PRO A 49 -33.26 0.91 -11.21
CA PRO A 49 -33.48 2.28 -10.79
C PRO A 49 -32.12 2.98 -10.62
N PRO A 50 -31.94 4.19 -11.19
CA PRO A 50 -30.70 4.94 -11.06
C PRO A 50 -30.30 5.12 -9.59
N LEU A 51 -29.11 4.64 -9.24
CA LEU A 51 -28.53 4.77 -7.91
C LEU A 51 -28.06 6.21 -7.66
N PRO A 52 -28.09 6.69 -6.41
CA PRO A 52 -27.66 8.04 -6.10
C PRO A 52 -26.21 8.29 -6.48
N ALA A 53 -25.92 9.39 -7.16
CA ALA A 53 -24.57 9.70 -7.64
C ALA A 53 -23.54 9.86 -6.51
N THR A 54 -23.98 10.22 -5.31
CA THR A 54 -23.13 10.31 -4.11
C THR A 54 -23.80 9.68 -2.90
N LEU A 55 -23.02 8.99 -2.08
CA LEU A 55 -23.42 8.48 -0.77
C LEU A 55 -22.74 9.31 0.33
N PRO A 56 -23.37 9.47 1.51
CA PRO A 56 -22.66 10.03 2.66
C PRO A 56 -21.46 9.14 2.99
N LEU A 57 -20.37 9.75 3.46
CA LEU A 57 -19.24 8.99 3.96
C LEU A 57 -19.62 8.22 5.23
N ASP A 58 -19.02 7.05 5.41
CA ASP A 58 -19.18 6.24 6.60
C ASP A 58 -18.14 6.65 7.66
N ALA A 59 -18.59 6.88 8.90
CA ALA A 59 -17.75 7.25 10.04
C ALA A 59 -16.94 6.07 10.63
N GLY A 60 -17.07 4.87 10.06
CA GLY A 60 -16.41 3.65 10.54
C GLY A 60 -14.88 3.74 10.63
N ALA A 61 -14.31 2.81 11.40
CA ALA A 61 -12.86 2.62 11.50
C ALA A 61 -12.27 2.18 10.16
N ALA A 62 -11.00 2.52 9.92
CA ALA A 62 -10.31 2.10 8.71
C ALA A 62 -10.25 0.56 8.61
N THR A 63 -10.54 0.04 7.43
CA THR A 63 -10.50 -1.38 7.10
C THR A 63 -9.35 -1.67 6.12
N ALA A 64 -8.90 -2.91 6.09
CA ALA A 64 -7.96 -3.34 5.07
C ALA A 64 -8.62 -3.28 3.68
N ILE A 65 -7.95 -2.64 2.72
CA ILE A 65 -8.39 -2.58 1.32
C ILE A 65 -7.63 -3.68 0.57
N ALA A 66 -8.36 -4.62 -0.03
CA ALA A 66 -7.78 -5.63 -0.90
C ALA A 66 -7.28 -4.99 -2.20
N ALA A 67 -6.11 -5.43 -2.67
CA ALA A 67 -5.54 -4.98 -3.93
C ALA A 67 -6.07 -5.83 -5.10
N ALA A 68 -6.37 -5.19 -6.21
CA ALA A 68 -6.66 -5.86 -7.46
C ALA A 68 -5.40 -6.48 -8.07
N PRO A 69 -5.53 -7.56 -8.83
CA PRO A 69 -4.39 -8.17 -9.50
C PRO A 69 -3.70 -7.24 -10.51
N PRO A 70 -2.38 -7.42 -10.74
CA PRO A 70 -1.64 -6.72 -11.78
C PRO A 70 -2.15 -7.12 -13.17
N ALA A 71 -1.83 -6.32 -14.19
CA ALA A 71 -2.32 -6.48 -15.57
C ALA A 71 -2.15 -7.92 -16.11
N ALA A 72 -0.97 -8.51 -15.87
CA ALA A 72 -0.63 -9.85 -16.34
C ALA A 72 -1.48 -10.97 -15.72
N ARG A 73 -2.12 -10.71 -14.55
CA ARG A 73 -2.99 -11.65 -13.84
C ARG A 73 -4.49 -11.37 -14.05
N LEU A 74 -4.85 -10.29 -14.75
CA LEU A 74 -6.25 -10.08 -15.16
C LEU A 74 -6.67 -11.18 -16.14
N PRO A 75 -7.97 -11.51 -16.26
CA PRO A 75 -8.45 -12.43 -17.28
C PRO A 75 -7.96 -12.05 -18.68
N ALA A 76 -7.64 -13.04 -19.51
CA ALA A 76 -7.23 -12.79 -20.88
C ALA A 76 -8.35 -12.08 -21.65
N ALA A 77 -7.97 -11.06 -22.42
CA ALA A 77 -8.88 -10.34 -23.30
C ALA A 77 -8.63 -10.75 -24.75
N ARG A 78 -9.62 -10.52 -25.61
CA ARG A 78 -9.39 -10.57 -27.06
C ARG A 78 -8.30 -9.57 -27.43
N PRO A 79 -7.42 -9.89 -28.39
CA PRO A 79 -6.44 -8.92 -28.89
C PRO A 79 -7.15 -7.64 -29.29
N ILE A 80 -6.72 -6.52 -28.71
CA ILE A 80 -7.30 -5.21 -29.03
C ILE A 80 -6.72 -4.72 -30.36
N GLN A 81 -7.57 -4.18 -31.22
CA GLN A 81 -7.10 -3.53 -32.43
C GLN A 81 -6.43 -2.20 -32.07
N THR A 82 -5.36 -1.86 -32.76
CA THR A 82 -4.71 -0.56 -32.65
C THR A 82 -5.19 0.37 -33.75
N VAL A 83 -5.35 1.66 -33.44
CA VAL A 83 -5.73 2.69 -34.42
C VAL A 83 -4.79 3.88 -34.29
N ARG A 84 -4.45 4.52 -35.41
CA ARG A 84 -3.69 5.76 -35.37
C ARG A 84 -4.64 6.93 -35.16
N VAL A 85 -4.27 7.84 -34.26
CA VAL A 85 -4.97 9.13 -34.13
C VAL A 85 -4.92 9.89 -35.45
N ALA A 86 -6.00 10.61 -35.78
CA ALA A 86 -6.12 11.26 -37.09
C ALA A 86 -5.07 12.36 -37.30
N ARG A 87 -4.73 13.08 -36.23
CA ARG A 87 -3.63 14.02 -36.17
C ARG A 87 -2.70 13.62 -35.02
N PRO A 88 -1.36 13.58 -35.23
CA PRO A 88 -0.43 13.22 -34.17
C PRO A 88 -0.60 14.05 -32.89
N ASP A 89 -0.88 15.34 -33.01
CA ASP A 89 -1.14 16.24 -31.89
C ASP A 89 -2.32 15.80 -31.01
N ASP A 90 -3.34 15.16 -31.60
CA ASP A 90 -4.53 14.69 -30.89
C ASP A 90 -4.21 13.46 -30.01
N ALA A 91 -3.02 12.86 -30.14
CA ALA A 91 -2.55 11.80 -29.24
C ALA A 91 -2.54 12.26 -27.78
N TRP A 92 -2.42 13.55 -27.49
CA TRP A 92 -2.43 14.08 -26.13
C TRP A 92 -3.83 14.22 -25.51
N ALA A 93 -4.88 14.21 -26.33
CA ALA A 93 -6.25 14.47 -25.89
C ALA A 93 -6.72 13.54 -24.77
N TYR A 94 -6.37 12.25 -24.83
CA TYR A 94 -6.83 11.25 -23.87
C TYR A 94 -6.28 11.51 -22.47
N ALA A 95 -4.97 11.71 -22.35
CA ALA A 95 -4.33 11.96 -21.07
C ALA A 95 -4.59 13.39 -20.56
N ASP A 96 -4.81 14.36 -21.44
CA ASP A 96 -5.17 15.74 -21.09
C ASP A 96 -6.60 15.81 -20.53
N ASP A 97 -7.60 15.25 -21.22
CA ASP A 97 -8.99 15.16 -20.75
C ASP A 97 -9.07 14.47 -19.37
N ALA A 98 -8.32 13.37 -19.21
CA ALA A 98 -8.27 12.63 -17.95
C ALA A 98 -7.60 13.43 -16.84
N ARG A 99 -6.57 14.22 -17.16
CA ARG A 99 -5.90 15.10 -16.21
C ARG A 99 -6.83 16.20 -15.75
N ASP A 100 -7.48 16.90 -16.68
CA ASP A 100 -8.39 18.00 -16.36
C ASP A 100 -9.51 17.52 -15.42
N PHE A 101 -10.04 16.31 -15.66
CA PHE A 101 -11.03 15.72 -14.76
C PHE A 101 -10.42 15.31 -13.41
N SER A 102 -9.22 14.74 -13.40
CA SER A 102 -8.50 14.36 -12.17
C SER A 102 -8.24 15.55 -11.24
N GLU A 103 -7.81 16.67 -11.82
CA GLU A 103 -7.48 17.89 -11.07
C GLU A 103 -8.70 18.48 -10.36
N VAL A 104 -9.92 18.22 -10.84
CA VAL A 104 -11.12 18.72 -10.19
C VAL A 104 -11.67 17.78 -9.13
N VAL A 105 -11.52 16.45 -9.27
CA VAL A 105 -12.20 15.51 -8.37
C VAL A 105 -11.38 14.99 -7.18
N TYR A 106 -10.07 14.81 -7.31
CA TYR A 106 -9.32 14.00 -6.33
C TYR A 106 -9.00 14.67 -5.00
N ASP A 107 -9.13 15.99 -4.87
CA ASP A 107 -8.99 16.63 -3.56
C ASP A 107 -10.19 16.33 -2.65
N ALA A 108 -11.33 16.01 -3.26
CA ALA A 108 -12.57 15.69 -2.56
C ALA A 108 -12.71 14.18 -2.32
N PRO A 109 -13.43 13.77 -1.26
CA PRO A 109 -13.74 12.36 -1.04
C PRO A 109 -14.49 11.73 -2.21
N PRO A 110 -14.28 10.43 -2.49
CA PRO A 110 -15.03 9.71 -3.51
C PRO A 110 -16.53 9.77 -3.24
N ASP A 111 -17.31 9.66 -4.30
CA ASP A 111 -18.76 9.74 -4.25
C ASP A 111 -19.39 8.46 -3.72
N TYR A 112 -18.79 7.31 -4.01
CA TYR A 112 -19.14 6.00 -3.47
C TYR A 112 -18.01 4.99 -3.72
N GLY A 113 -18.06 3.87 -3.00
CA GLY A 113 -17.32 2.65 -3.32
C GLY A 113 -18.25 1.58 -3.89
N PHE A 114 -17.71 0.52 -4.46
CA PHE A 114 -18.49 -0.65 -4.87
C PHE A 114 -17.63 -1.90 -4.78
N ASP A 115 -18.26 -3.07 -4.68
CA ASP A 115 -17.54 -4.35 -4.59
C ASP A 115 -17.32 -4.94 -5.97
N TYR A 116 -16.07 -5.31 -6.28
CA TYR A 116 -15.76 -6.03 -7.50
C TYR A 116 -14.59 -6.99 -7.29
N ASP A 117 -14.88 -8.29 -7.37
CA ASP A 117 -13.93 -9.40 -7.11
C ASP A 117 -13.21 -9.27 -5.76
N GLY A 118 -13.94 -8.90 -4.70
CA GLY A 118 -13.39 -8.73 -3.35
C GLY A 118 -12.53 -7.49 -3.16
N VAL A 119 -12.44 -6.63 -4.18
CA VAL A 119 -11.80 -5.31 -4.12
C VAL A 119 -12.88 -4.24 -3.98
N GLU A 120 -12.54 -3.11 -3.34
CA GLU A 120 -13.40 -1.94 -3.25
C GLU A 120 -12.83 -0.77 -4.08
N PRO A 121 -13.13 -0.68 -5.38
CA PRO A 121 -12.86 0.51 -6.15
C PRO A 121 -13.67 1.71 -5.65
N TRP A 122 -13.07 2.90 -5.77
CA TRP A 122 -13.73 4.16 -5.44
C TRP A 122 -14.11 4.90 -6.72
N ALA A 123 -15.27 5.55 -6.71
CA ALA A 123 -15.78 6.30 -7.84
C ALA A 123 -15.90 7.79 -7.54
N TRP A 124 -15.54 8.61 -8.52
CA TRP A 124 -15.94 10.00 -8.61
C TRP A 124 -16.78 10.16 -9.88
N GLN A 125 -17.95 10.76 -9.74
CA GLN A 125 -18.85 11.10 -10.83
C GLN A 125 -18.84 12.62 -11.02
N GLY A 126 -18.44 13.03 -12.21
CA GLY A 126 -18.56 14.39 -12.70
C GLY A 126 -20.01 14.80 -12.85
N TYR A 127 -20.21 16.09 -12.99
CA TYR A 127 -21.53 16.71 -13.09
C TYR A 127 -22.24 16.40 -14.42
N ASP A 128 -21.44 16.06 -15.42
CA ASP A 128 -21.79 15.69 -16.78
C ASP A 128 -21.95 14.17 -16.96
N ASP A 129 -21.98 13.40 -15.87
CA ASP A 129 -21.91 11.93 -15.85
C ASP A 129 -20.58 11.32 -16.33
N SER A 130 -19.53 12.12 -16.49
CA SER A 130 -18.16 11.57 -16.56
C SER A 130 -17.86 10.79 -15.28
N GLN A 131 -17.07 9.72 -15.38
CA GLN A 131 -16.73 8.91 -14.22
C GLN A 131 -15.25 8.61 -14.19
N VAL A 132 -14.69 8.53 -12.98
CA VAL A 132 -13.39 7.93 -12.77
C VAL A 132 -13.46 6.92 -11.64
N PHE A 133 -12.93 5.73 -11.89
CA PHE A 133 -12.75 4.71 -10.87
C PHE A 133 -11.28 4.62 -10.49
N ALA A 134 -10.98 4.65 -9.19
CA ALA A 134 -9.69 4.28 -8.64
C ALA A 134 -9.77 2.87 -8.07
N GLU A 135 -9.18 1.92 -8.78
CA GLU A 135 -9.04 0.53 -8.36
C GLU A 135 -7.71 0.39 -7.59
N PRO A 136 -7.73 -0.01 -6.31
CA PRO A 136 -6.49 -0.20 -5.55
C PRO A 136 -5.69 -1.37 -6.14
N VAL A 137 -4.38 -1.21 -6.23
CA VAL A 137 -3.41 -2.25 -6.64
C VAL A 137 -2.24 -2.25 -5.64
N ASP A 138 -1.38 -3.27 -5.68
CA ASP A 138 -0.30 -3.46 -4.69
C ASP A 138 0.52 -2.17 -4.43
N ASP A 139 0.88 -1.45 -5.50
CA ASP A 139 1.71 -0.24 -5.44
C ASP A 139 0.94 1.07 -5.66
N GLY A 140 -0.38 1.11 -5.42
CA GLY A 140 -1.16 2.33 -5.49
C GLY A 140 -2.55 2.13 -6.07
N TYR A 141 -2.82 2.80 -7.19
CA TYR A 141 -4.12 2.78 -7.84
C TYR A 141 -3.99 2.72 -9.35
N ARG A 142 -4.90 1.98 -9.97
CA ARG A 142 -5.20 2.05 -11.39
C ARG A 142 -6.47 2.87 -11.59
N TYR A 143 -6.46 3.74 -12.57
CA TYR A 143 -7.51 4.72 -12.81
C TYR A 143 -8.18 4.48 -14.15
N TYR A 144 -9.51 4.47 -14.16
CA TYR A 144 -10.32 4.24 -15.37
C TYR A 144 -11.23 5.44 -15.59
N TYR A 145 -11.08 6.14 -16.71
CA TYR A 145 -11.79 7.38 -17.01
C TYR A 145 -12.83 7.15 -18.10
N TYR A 146 -14.06 7.55 -17.84
CA TYR A 146 -15.23 7.34 -18.70
C TYR A 146 -15.76 8.70 -19.16
N ARG A 147 -16.11 8.78 -20.44
CA ARG A 147 -16.86 9.93 -20.98
C ARG A 147 -18.33 9.84 -20.49
N PRO A 148 -19.07 10.96 -20.56
CA PRO A 148 -20.52 10.95 -20.30
C PRO A 148 -21.24 9.86 -21.08
N GLY A 149 -22.02 9.02 -20.38
CA GLY A 149 -22.80 7.93 -20.97
C GLY A 149 -21.98 6.75 -21.52
N ALA A 150 -20.65 6.79 -21.47
CA ALA A 150 -19.82 5.68 -21.92
C ALA A 150 -19.73 4.60 -20.84
N ASN A 151 -19.89 3.33 -21.25
CA ASN A 151 -19.71 2.16 -20.38
C ASN A 151 -18.28 1.57 -20.45
N ARG A 152 -17.43 2.14 -21.30
CA ARG A 152 -16.01 1.77 -21.46
C ARG A 152 -15.13 2.98 -21.21
N PRO A 153 -13.94 2.79 -20.62
CA PRO A 153 -13.03 3.89 -20.39
C PRO A 153 -12.44 4.40 -21.71
N TYR A 154 -12.33 5.72 -21.87
CA TYR A 154 -11.55 6.33 -22.95
C TYR A 154 -10.07 6.44 -22.57
N TYR A 155 -9.74 6.36 -21.28
CA TYR A 155 -8.37 6.38 -20.79
C TYR A 155 -8.24 5.49 -19.54
N VAL A 156 -7.18 4.68 -19.50
CA VAL A 156 -6.80 3.91 -18.31
C VAL A 156 -5.35 4.23 -17.96
N ARG A 157 -5.05 4.44 -16.69
CA ARG A 157 -3.71 4.71 -16.18
C ARG A 157 -3.36 3.76 -15.04
N ASP A 158 -2.24 3.06 -15.14
CA ASP A 158 -1.64 2.35 -14.01
C ASP A 158 -0.42 3.12 -13.46
N ALA A 159 0.44 2.46 -12.69
CA ALA A 159 1.61 3.11 -12.10
C ALA A 159 2.68 3.50 -13.14
N ASP A 160 2.73 2.79 -14.26
CA ASP A 160 3.84 2.86 -15.22
C ASP A 160 3.40 3.30 -16.63
N TYR A 161 2.13 3.15 -16.99
CA TYR A 161 1.64 3.41 -18.35
C TYR A 161 0.24 4.03 -18.35
N GLY A 162 -0.03 4.78 -19.41
CA GLY A 162 -1.36 5.25 -19.80
C GLY A 162 -1.82 4.61 -21.11
N TYR A 163 -3.12 4.38 -21.27
CA TYR A 163 -3.72 3.76 -22.46
C TYR A 163 -4.95 4.56 -22.86
N GLY A 164 -4.93 5.18 -24.04
CA GLY A 164 -6.06 5.91 -24.60
C GLY A 164 -6.79 5.09 -25.65
N TYR A 165 -8.13 5.11 -25.60
CA TYR A 165 -9.01 4.29 -26.44
C TYR A 165 -9.91 5.16 -27.31
N ASP A 166 -9.93 4.85 -28.62
CA ASP A 166 -10.95 5.34 -29.55
C ASP A 166 -12.01 4.25 -29.73
N GLY A 167 -13.05 4.33 -28.90
CA GLY A 167 -14.05 3.27 -28.79
C GLY A 167 -13.46 2.00 -28.19
N ASP A 168 -13.43 0.92 -28.96
CA ASP A 168 -12.89 -0.38 -28.58
C ASP A 168 -11.47 -0.65 -29.09
N ARG A 169 -10.81 0.39 -29.61
CA ARG A 169 -9.47 0.31 -30.23
C ARG A 169 -8.46 1.10 -29.41
N LEU A 170 -7.25 0.56 -29.29
CA LEU A 170 -6.12 1.24 -28.65
C LEU A 170 -5.57 2.33 -29.58
N ALA A 171 -5.75 3.59 -29.21
CA ALA A 171 -5.33 4.74 -30.00
C ALA A 171 -3.94 5.25 -29.61
N VAL A 172 -3.63 5.24 -28.31
CA VAL A 172 -2.38 5.78 -27.78
C VAL A 172 -1.89 5.01 -26.55
N VAL A 173 -0.58 4.82 -26.45
CA VAL A 173 0.09 4.35 -25.23
C VAL A 173 1.05 5.44 -24.74
N TYR A 174 0.96 5.76 -23.46
CA TYR A 174 1.88 6.68 -22.78
C TYR A 174 2.85 5.86 -21.92
N GLY A 175 4.14 6.19 -22.00
CA GLY A 175 5.17 5.58 -21.18
C GLY A 175 5.20 6.10 -19.74
N PRO A 176 6.14 5.59 -18.92
CA PRO A 176 6.25 5.96 -17.51
C PRO A 176 6.57 7.42 -17.24
N ARG A 177 7.10 8.15 -18.22
CA ARG A 177 7.38 9.60 -18.09
C ARG A 177 6.27 10.45 -18.70
N GLY A 178 5.14 9.84 -19.02
CA GLY A 178 4.01 10.48 -19.70
C GLY A 178 4.25 10.78 -21.18
N ASP A 179 5.36 10.34 -21.78
CA ASP A 179 5.63 10.47 -23.21
C ASP A 179 4.76 9.54 -24.06
N VAL A 180 4.33 9.99 -25.25
CA VAL A 180 3.61 9.13 -26.21
C VAL A 180 4.60 8.13 -26.81
N LEU A 181 4.31 6.83 -26.67
CA LEU A 181 5.14 5.79 -27.24
C LEU A 181 4.93 5.70 -28.77
N PRO A 182 5.99 5.38 -29.54
CA PRO A 182 5.86 5.08 -30.96
C PRO A 182 4.83 3.97 -31.20
N TYR A 183 3.99 4.14 -32.22
CA TYR A 183 2.92 3.19 -32.54
C TYR A 183 3.44 1.75 -32.73
N ASP A 184 4.62 1.62 -33.35
CA ASP A 184 5.21 0.31 -33.66
C ASP A 184 5.77 -0.38 -32.40
N SER A 185 5.89 0.33 -31.26
CA SER A 185 6.30 -0.24 -29.98
C SER A 185 5.15 -0.69 -29.09
N TYR A 186 3.91 -0.73 -29.61
CA TYR A 186 2.75 -1.11 -28.78
C TYR A 186 2.81 -2.58 -28.36
N GLY A 187 3.21 -3.51 -29.24
CA GLY A 187 3.52 -4.91 -28.90
C GLY A 187 2.72 -5.50 -27.72
N GLN A 188 3.42 -5.90 -26.66
CA GLN A 188 2.83 -6.46 -25.41
C GLN A 188 1.88 -5.49 -24.68
N ARG A 189 2.00 -4.17 -24.88
CA ARG A 189 1.11 -3.17 -24.27
C ARG A 189 -0.31 -3.26 -24.82
N ALA A 190 -0.48 -3.71 -26.06
CA ALA A 190 -1.81 -3.98 -26.61
C ALA A 190 -2.54 -5.07 -25.81
N ASP A 191 -1.84 -6.11 -25.36
CA ASP A 191 -2.43 -7.17 -24.53
C ASP A 191 -2.92 -6.63 -23.18
N TYR A 192 -2.13 -5.79 -22.52
CA TYR A 192 -2.54 -5.16 -21.25
C TYR A 192 -3.68 -4.17 -21.46
N ALA A 193 -3.66 -3.39 -22.53
CA ALA A 193 -4.74 -2.48 -22.88
C ALA A 193 -6.07 -3.23 -23.08
N GLY A 194 -6.07 -4.36 -23.80
CA GLY A 194 -7.26 -5.19 -23.96
C GLY A 194 -7.82 -5.69 -22.62
N ARG A 195 -6.94 -6.14 -21.71
CA ARG A 195 -7.35 -6.57 -20.36
C ARG A 195 -7.94 -5.43 -19.55
N TYR A 196 -7.33 -4.25 -19.61
CA TYR A 196 -7.82 -3.06 -18.93
C TYR A 196 -9.13 -2.54 -19.49
N LEU A 197 -9.33 -2.56 -20.82
CA LEU A 197 -10.60 -2.16 -21.42
C LEU A 197 -11.75 -3.07 -20.94
N ASN A 198 -11.54 -4.39 -20.96
CA ASN A 198 -12.52 -5.36 -20.47
C ASN A 198 -12.78 -5.21 -18.96
N ARG A 199 -11.71 -5.02 -18.17
CA ARG A 199 -11.81 -4.78 -16.72
C ARG A 199 -12.59 -3.50 -16.42
N GLY A 200 -12.34 -2.43 -17.18
CA GLY A 200 -13.06 -1.17 -17.07
C GLY A 200 -14.56 -1.33 -17.36
N GLU A 201 -14.91 -1.99 -18.45
CA GLU A 201 -16.33 -2.28 -18.75
C GLU A 201 -17.01 -3.07 -17.62
N ALA A 202 -16.33 -4.08 -17.08
CA ALA A 202 -16.86 -4.87 -15.97
C ALA A 202 -16.98 -4.07 -14.66
N LEU A 203 -16.01 -3.19 -14.36
CA LEU A 203 -16.09 -2.23 -13.26
C LEU A 203 -17.30 -1.29 -13.42
N TYR A 204 -17.54 -0.79 -14.63
CA TYR A 204 -18.68 0.07 -14.92
C TYR A 204 -20.01 -0.66 -14.71
N ARG A 205 -20.15 -1.89 -15.20
CA ARG A 205 -21.34 -2.71 -14.91
C ARG A 205 -21.51 -2.93 -13.40
N ALA A 206 -20.45 -3.32 -12.70
CA ALA A 206 -20.48 -3.55 -11.26
C ALA A 206 -20.91 -2.29 -10.48
N SER A 207 -20.47 -1.10 -10.88
CA SER A 207 -20.84 0.17 -10.22
C SER A 207 -22.31 0.57 -10.42
N ARG A 208 -22.99 -0.03 -11.41
CA ARG A 208 -24.40 0.18 -11.76
C ARG A 208 -25.33 -0.91 -11.22
N GLU A 209 -24.88 -2.15 -11.26
CA GLU A 209 -25.68 -3.34 -10.92
C GLU A 209 -25.61 -3.70 -9.44
N ARG A 210 -24.49 -3.43 -8.76
CA ARG A 210 -24.31 -3.76 -7.35
C ARG A 210 -24.66 -2.59 -6.44
N GLN A 211 -24.85 -2.89 -5.16
CA GLN A 211 -25.05 -1.87 -4.13
C GLN A 211 -23.81 -0.97 -4.04
N ARG A 212 -23.98 0.29 -4.44
CA ARG A 212 -23.02 1.37 -4.10
C ARG A 212 -22.89 1.42 -2.58
N ARG A 213 -21.66 1.55 -2.11
CA ARG A 213 -21.31 1.56 -0.69
C ARG A 213 -20.82 2.93 -0.29
N ALA A 214 -21.20 3.37 0.90
CA ALA A 214 -20.59 4.52 1.54
C ALA A 214 -19.08 4.25 1.72
N VAL A 215 -18.25 5.20 1.29
CA VAL A 215 -16.79 5.11 1.51
C VAL A 215 -16.49 5.40 2.97
N ILE A 216 -15.69 4.55 3.60
CA ILE A 216 -15.22 4.76 4.97
C ILE A 216 -14.29 5.98 4.99
N ALA A 217 -14.66 7.00 5.75
CA ALA A 217 -13.94 8.26 5.87
C ALA A 217 -12.48 8.06 6.33
N ALA A 218 -12.27 7.14 7.27
CA ALA A 218 -10.94 6.77 7.74
C ALA A 218 -10.08 6.13 6.64
N ASN A 219 -10.67 5.32 5.75
CA ASN A 219 -9.96 4.75 4.59
C ASN A 219 -9.57 5.85 3.59
N TRP A 220 -10.50 6.75 3.26
CA TRP A 220 -10.19 7.90 2.42
C TRP A 220 -9.06 8.74 3.02
N SER A 221 -9.16 9.10 4.31
CA SER A 221 -8.12 9.87 5.01
C SER A 221 -6.74 9.21 4.94
N ALA A 222 -6.68 7.88 5.11
CA ALA A 222 -5.42 7.13 5.05
C ALA A 222 -4.79 7.09 3.65
N ARG A 223 -5.57 7.27 2.59
CA ARG A 223 -5.13 7.10 1.20
C ARG A 223 -5.01 8.40 0.41
N GLN A 224 -5.73 9.45 0.83
CA GLN A 224 -5.78 10.74 0.14
C GLN A 224 -4.37 11.29 -0.17
N GLN A 225 -3.43 11.19 0.77
CA GLN A 225 -2.06 11.68 0.54
C GLN A 225 -1.34 10.90 -0.56
N ALA A 226 -1.46 9.57 -0.59
CA ALA A 226 -0.83 8.74 -1.61
C ALA A 226 -1.43 9.01 -3.00
N ILE A 227 -2.76 9.17 -3.08
CA ILE A 227 -3.46 9.55 -4.31
C ILE A 227 -2.97 10.93 -4.78
N ALA A 228 -2.95 11.93 -3.90
CA ALA A 228 -2.48 13.27 -4.24
C ALA A 228 -1.00 13.33 -4.66
N LEU A 229 -0.13 12.46 -4.11
CA LEU A 229 1.25 12.33 -4.55
C LEU A 229 1.35 11.68 -5.93
N SER A 230 0.56 10.63 -6.19
CA SER A 230 0.46 10.00 -7.51
C SER A 230 0.02 11.01 -8.58
N GLN A 231 -1.01 11.81 -8.30
CA GLN A 231 -1.48 12.83 -9.25
C GLN A 231 -0.44 13.93 -9.49
N ARG A 232 0.25 14.41 -8.44
CA ARG A 232 1.32 15.42 -8.59
C ARG A 232 2.50 14.91 -9.42
N ARG A 233 2.87 13.63 -9.25
CA ARG A 233 3.93 13.00 -10.03
C ARG A 233 3.54 12.94 -11.51
N TRP A 234 2.35 12.44 -11.81
CA TRP A 234 1.84 12.39 -13.18
C TRP A 234 1.76 13.76 -13.84
N ALA A 235 1.28 14.77 -13.11
CA ALA A 235 1.23 16.15 -13.59
C ALA A 235 2.63 16.71 -13.90
N ALA A 236 3.63 16.38 -13.06
CA ALA A 236 5.01 16.80 -13.26
C ALA A 236 5.68 16.08 -14.45
N GLU A 237 5.40 14.79 -14.64
CA GLU A 237 5.87 14.00 -15.78
C GLU A 237 5.31 14.55 -17.11
N GLN A 238 4.00 14.78 -17.17
CA GLN A 238 3.38 15.43 -18.34
C GLN A 238 3.94 16.83 -18.58
N ALA A 239 4.15 17.62 -17.51
CA ALA A 239 4.71 18.96 -17.62
C ALA A 239 6.16 18.98 -18.15
N GLN A 240 6.84 17.85 -18.31
CA GLN A 240 8.14 17.79 -19.00
C GLN A 240 8.00 17.62 -20.52
N GLN A 241 6.82 17.21 -21.01
CA GLN A 241 6.56 16.91 -22.41
C GLN A 241 6.18 18.18 -23.17
N ARG A 242 7.08 18.68 -24.03
CA ARG A 242 6.85 19.93 -24.79
C ARG A 242 5.60 19.88 -25.67
N ASP A 243 5.36 18.76 -26.34
CA ASP A 243 4.21 18.60 -27.23
C ASP A 243 2.89 18.59 -26.45
N TRP A 244 2.88 17.96 -25.27
CA TRP A 244 1.75 18.05 -24.35
C TRP A 244 1.52 19.48 -23.87
N GLN A 245 2.57 20.20 -23.45
CA GLN A 245 2.42 21.61 -23.03
C GLN A 245 1.79 22.47 -24.13
N ALA A 246 2.21 22.27 -25.38
CA ALA A 246 1.67 22.99 -26.53
C ALA A 246 0.20 22.61 -26.79
N TYR A 247 -0.16 21.32 -26.68
CA TYR A 247 -1.55 20.86 -26.78
C TYR A 247 -2.41 21.43 -25.63
N HIS A 248 -1.96 21.30 -24.39
CA HIS A 248 -2.66 21.74 -23.20
C HIS A 248 -2.89 23.25 -23.22
N ALA A 249 -1.89 24.07 -23.58
CA ALA A 249 -2.04 25.53 -23.66
C ALA A 249 -3.16 25.96 -24.62
N ARG A 250 -3.38 25.22 -25.71
CA ARG A 250 -4.47 25.50 -26.67
C ARG A 250 -5.84 25.07 -26.15
N ASN A 251 -5.91 24.02 -25.34
CA ASN A 251 -7.18 23.40 -24.91
C ASN A 251 -7.62 23.83 -23.50
N ALA A 252 -6.69 24.25 -22.64
CA ALA A 252 -6.92 24.58 -21.24
C ALA A 252 -8.02 25.64 -21.02
N PRO A 253 -8.16 26.71 -21.81
CA PRO A 253 -9.27 27.65 -21.62
C PRO A 253 -10.65 27.00 -21.74
N ARG A 254 -10.82 26.06 -22.70
CA ARG A 254 -12.07 25.32 -22.89
C ARG A 254 -12.31 24.37 -21.73
N ALA A 255 -11.30 23.60 -21.34
CA ALA A 255 -11.40 22.65 -20.24
C ALA A 255 -11.68 23.36 -18.89
N ASN A 256 -11.01 24.48 -18.63
CA ASN A 256 -11.23 25.29 -17.43
C ASN A 256 -12.68 25.79 -17.36
N GLY A 257 -13.22 26.31 -18.46
CA GLY A 257 -14.63 26.71 -18.53
C GLY A 257 -15.57 25.53 -18.30
N TYR A 258 -15.28 24.38 -18.91
CA TYR A 258 -16.07 23.16 -18.78
C TYR A 258 -16.12 22.62 -17.35
N TRP A 259 -14.98 22.58 -16.66
CA TRP A 259 -14.86 22.00 -15.32
C TRP A 259 -15.06 22.99 -14.16
N GLN A 260 -15.33 24.27 -14.44
CA GLN A 260 -15.43 25.30 -13.40
C GLN A 260 -16.50 24.97 -12.34
N GLN A 261 -17.67 24.48 -12.77
CA GLN A 261 -18.76 24.12 -11.85
C GLN A 261 -18.37 22.91 -10.98
N GLU A 262 -17.69 21.93 -11.55
CA GLU A 262 -17.16 20.78 -10.79
C GLU A 262 -16.14 21.21 -9.75
N ARG A 263 -15.22 22.11 -10.13
CA ARG A 263 -14.19 22.62 -9.23
C ARG A 263 -14.81 23.33 -8.02
N VAL A 264 -15.81 24.18 -8.24
CA VAL A 264 -16.55 24.87 -7.15
C VAL A 264 -17.20 23.85 -6.22
N ARG A 265 -17.86 22.84 -6.77
CA ARG A 265 -18.49 21.74 -6.01
C ARG A 265 -17.45 21.01 -5.17
N ARG A 266 -16.35 20.57 -5.77
CA ARG A 266 -15.31 19.76 -5.13
C ARG A 266 -14.53 20.53 -4.07
N VAL A 267 -14.34 21.84 -4.24
CA VAL A 267 -13.78 22.69 -3.17
C VAL A 267 -14.71 22.75 -1.96
N ALA A 268 -16.03 22.85 -2.16
CA ALA A 268 -16.99 22.80 -1.06
C ALA A 268 -16.96 21.44 -0.35
N ASP A 269 -16.95 20.34 -1.10
CA ASP A 269 -16.84 18.97 -0.57
C ASP A 269 -15.58 18.79 0.30
N THR A 270 -14.43 19.25 -0.21
CA THR A 270 -13.15 19.18 0.50
C THR A 270 -13.20 19.95 1.82
N ARG A 271 -13.83 21.13 1.86
CA ARG A 271 -14.00 21.93 3.09
C ARG A 271 -14.89 21.22 4.10
N GLN A 272 -16.07 20.75 3.67
CA GLN A 272 -17.00 20.04 4.54
C GLN A 272 -16.37 18.79 5.15
N TYR A 273 -15.66 18.01 4.32
CA TYR A 273 -14.92 16.85 4.79
C TYR A 273 -13.81 17.23 5.78
N ALA A 274 -13.02 18.27 5.48
CA ALA A 274 -11.96 18.73 6.38
C ALA A 274 -12.48 19.19 7.74
N GLU A 275 -13.61 19.90 7.77
CA GLU A 275 -14.29 20.31 9.00
C GLU A 275 -14.80 19.10 9.80
N TRP A 276 -15.43 18.13 9.14
CA TRP A 276 -15.92 16.92 9.79
C TRP A 276 -14.78 16.06 10.34
N ARG A 277 -13.68 15.91 9.58
CA ARG A 277 -12.45 15.27 10.02
C ARG A 277 -11.81 16.00 11.20
N GLY A 278 -11.81 17.33 11.21
CA GLY A 278 -11.31 18.15 12.31
C GLY A 278 -12.04 17.92 13.64
N ARG A 279 -13.29 17.46 13.58
CA ARG A 279 -14.10 17.02 14.74
C ARG A 279 -13.95 15.52 15.07
N GLY A 280 -12.99 14.84 14.44
CA GLY A 280 -12.70 13.42 14.66
C GLY A 280 -13.77 12.46 14.16
N PHE A 281 -14.58 12.85 13.16
CA PHE A 281 -15.69 12.07 12.63
C PHE A 281 -16.83 11.75 13.64
N ASN A 282 -16.82 12.37 14.83
CA ASN A 282 -17.79 12.12 15.90
C ASN A 282 -19.17 12.77 15.65
N ALA A 283 -19.25 13.73 14.75
CA ALA A 283 -20.51 14.33 14.32
C ALA A 283 -21.14 13.50 13.19
N ALA A 284 -22.44 13.70 12.93
CA ALA A 284 -23.08 13.12 11.76
C ALA A 284 -22.27 13.43 10.48
N PRO A 285 -22.11 12.46 9.57
CA PRO A 285 -21.41 12.69 8.31
C PRO A 285 -22.10 13.82 7.54
N PRO A 286 -21.35 14.60 6.74
CA PRO A 286 -21.96 15.59 5.87
C PRO A 286 -23.01 14.89 5.00
N PRO A 287 -24.19 15.51 4.78
CA PRO A 287 -25.26 14.90 4.03
C PRO A 287 -24.78 14.51 2.62
N PRO A 288 -25.41 13.50 1.98
CA PRO A 288 -25.12 13.19 0.59
C PRO A 288 -25.29 14.44 -0.26
N ARG A 289 -24.35 14.63 -1.19
CA ARG A 289 -24.12 15.88 -1.89
C ARG A 289 -25.28 16.10 -2.86
N VAL A 290 -26.01 17.20 -2.67
CA VAL A 290 -27.17 17.54 -3.50
C VAL A 290 -26.68 17.87 -4.90
N ILE A 291 -27.06 17.03 -5.85
CA ILE A 291 -26.92 17.27 -7.28
C ILE A 291 -27.88 18.43 -7.64
N PRO A 292 -27.45 19.47 -8.38
CA PRO A 292 -28.28 20.65 -8.65
C PRO A 292 -29.68 20.33 -9.18
N GLU A 293 -30.66 21.20 -8.87
CA GLU A 293 -32.11 21.02 -9.11
C GLU A 293 -32.49 20.65 -10.56
N ARG A 294 -31.74 21.14 -11.56
CA ARG A 294 -31.92 20.76 -12.97
C ARG A 294 -31.66 19.27 -13.25
N TRP A 295 -30.95 18.57 -12.36
CA TRP A 295 -30.66 17.13 -12.42
C TRP A 295 -31.51 16.32 -11.42
N GLN A 296 -32.26 16.99 -10.53
CA GLN A 296 -33.23 16.38 -9.62
C GLN A 296 -34.57 16.03 -10.28
N ARG A 297 -34.76 16.38 -11.55
CA ARG A 297 -35.97 15.96 -12.30
C ARG A 297 -36.03 14.45 -12.51
N ALA A 298 -34.91 13.73 -12.36
CA ALA A 298 -34.88 12.28 -12.41
C ALA A 298 -35.44 11.66 -11.10
N ASP A 299 -36.38 10.73 -11.21
CA ASP A 299 -37.24 10.26 -10.11
C ASP A 299 -36.49 9.65 -8.91
N TRP A 300 -35.25 9.19 -9.10
CA TRP A 300 -34.40 8.62 -8.04
C TRP A 300 -33.80 9.64 -7.07
N ALA A 301 -33.68 10.91 -7.47
CA ALA A 301 -33.09 11.95 -6.62
C ALA A 301 -34.05 12.43 -5.51
N ARG A 302 -35.35 12.07 -5.59
CA ARG A 302 -36.40 12.53 -4.66
C ARG A 302 -36.67 11.58 -3.50
N ASP A 303 -36.15 10.35 -3.54
CA ASP A 303 -36.38 9.34 -2.50
C ASP A 303 -35.31 9.38 -1.41
N ARG A 304 -35.53 10.22 -0.38
CA ARG A 304 -34.65 10.32 0.81
C ARG A 304 -34.60 9.05 1.66
N THR A 305 -35.55 8.11 1.52
CA THR A 305 -35.62 6.90 2.38
C THR A 305 -34.58 5.84 2.02
N ARG A 306 -34.10 5.82 0.76
CA ARG A 306 -33.02 4.92 0.30
C ARG A 306 -31.65 5.22 0.90
N TYR A 307 -31.40 6.44 1.37
CA TYR A 307 -30.08 6.85 1.88
C TYR A 307 -29.83 6.45 3.34
N VAL A 308 -30.88 6.09 4.09
CA VAL A 308 -30.81 5.85 5.54
C VAL A 308 -30.99 4.36 5.89
N ALA A 309 -31.75 3.61 5.09
CA ALA A 309 -31.97 2.18 5.32
C ALA A 309 -30.74 1.32 4.98
N ASP A 310 -30.07 1.57 3.85
CA ASP A 310 -28.92 0.78 3.39
C ASP A 310 -27.67 0.96 4.27
N VAL A 311 -27.46 2.16 4.84
CA VAL A 311 -26.33 2.41 5.75
C VAL A 311 -26.50 1.68 7.09
N ARG A 312 -27.73 1.57 7.59
CA ARG A 312 -28.03 0.80 8.82
C ARG A 312 -27.88 -0.71 8.60
N GLN A 313 -28.44 -1.25 7.51
CA GLN A 313 -28.27 -2.67 7.19
C GLN A 313 -26.80 -3.02 6.93
N ALA A 314 -26.06 -2.21 6.17
CA ALA A 314 -24.63 -2.43 5.95
C ALA A 314 -23.82 -2.31 7.25
N ALA A 315 -24.19 -1.42 8.16
CA ALA A 315 -23.54 -1.31 9.48
C ALA A 315 -23.83 -2.53 10.37
N GLU A 316 -25.07 -3.04 10.36
CA GLU A 316 -25.48 -4.25 11.09
C GLU A 316 -24.81 -5.52 10.55
N GLU A 317 -24.77 -5.70 9.23
CA GLU A 317 -24.06 -6.82 8.59
C GLU A 317 -22.56 -6.80 8.88
N ARG A 318 -21.95 -5.62 8.90
CA ARG A 318 -20.54 -5.45 9.29
C ARG A 318 -20.32 -5.73 10.77
N GLN A 319 -21.23 -5.31 11.65
CA GLN A 319 -21.15 -5.67 13.07
C GLN A 319 -21.24 -7.19 13.26
N GLN A 320 -22.15 -7.87 12.56
CA GLN A 320 -22.25 -9.32 12.59
C GLN A 320 -21.00 -10.00 12.01
N ALA A 321 -20.45 -9.50 10.91
CA ALA A 321 -19.20 -10.02 10.33
C ALA A 321 -18.00 -9.83 11.27
N ALA A 322 -17.89 -8.67 11.93
CA ALA A 322 -16.86 -8.42 12.93
C ALA A 322 -17.01 -9.35 14.14
N GLN A 323 -18.23 -9.59 14.62
CA GLN A 323 -18.49 -10.55 15.70
C GLN A 323 -18.11 -11.98 15.30
N ARG A 324 -18.42 -12.40 14.05
CA ARG A 324 -18.01 -13.71 13.52
C ARG A 324 -16.49 -13.86 13.48
N GLN A 325 -15.77 -12.87 12.95
CA GLN A 325 -14.30 -12.88 12.93
C GLN A 325 -13.72 -12.93 14.35
N GLN A 326 -14.30 -12.19 15.30
CA GLN A 326 -13.85 -12.18 16.68
C GLN A 326 -14.10 -13.55 17.36
N ALA A 327 -15.20 -14.22 17.03
CA ALA A 327 -15.50 -15.57 17.49
C ALA A 327 -14.51 -16.61 16.92
N GLU A 328 -14.21 -16.53 15.61
CA GLU A 328 -13.21 -17.39 14.96
C GLU A 328 -11.82 -17.21 15.56
N GLN A 329 -11.39 -15.97 15.81
CA GLN A 329 -10.11 -15.70 16.49
C GLN A 329 -10.06 -16.28 17.90
N ARG A 330 -11.17 -16.21 18.66
CA ARG A 330 -11.26 -16.84 19.98
C ARG A 330 -11.17 -18.37 19.89
N GLN A 331 -11.80 -18.98 18.89
CA GLN A 331 -11.70 -20.42 18.66
C GLN A 331 -10.26 -20.83 18.30
N GLN A 332 -9.60 -20.11 17.39
CA GLN A 332 -8.20 -20.37 17.04
C GLN A 332 -7.27 -20.21 18.24
N ALA A 333 -7.46 -19.16 19.06
CA ALA A 333 -6.69 -18.94 20.28
C ALA A 333 -6.90 -20.09 21.29
N ALA A 334 -8.12 -20.59 21.44
CA ALA A 334 -8.43 -21.73 22.30
C ALA A 334 -7.77 -23.03 21.80
N GLN A 335 -7.78 -23.29 20.48
CA GLN A 335 -7.08 -24.43 19.88
C GLN A 335 -5.57 -24.36 20.12
N HIS A 336 -4.97 -23.18 19.93
CA HIS A 336 -3.54 -22.97 20.24
C HIS A 336 -3.21 -23.13 21.72
N ALA A 337 -4.11 -22.75 22.62
CA ALA A 337 -3.95 -22.97 24.06
C ALA A 337 -3.98 -24.47 24.41
N GLN A 338 -4.91 -25.25 23.83
CA GLN A 338 -4.98 -26.70 24.00
C GLN A 338 -3.73 -27.42 23.47
N LEU A 339 -3.23 -27.03 22.29
CA LEU A 339 -2.00 -27.58 21.74
C LEU A 339 -0.80 -27.35 22.66
N ARG A 340 -0.67 -26.14 23.24
CA ARG A 340 0.38 -25.84 24.22
C ARG A 340 0.26 -26.68 25.48
N GLN A 341 -0.95 -26.92 26.00
CA GLN A 341 -1.14 -27.78 27.16
C GLN A 341 -0.72 -29.23 26.89
N ARG A 342 -1.04 -29.77 25.70
CA ARG A 342 -0.58 -31.12 25.29
C ARG A 342 0.95 -31.20 25.22
N GLN A 343 1.60 -30.22 24.60
CA GLN A 343 3.06 -30.16 24.53
C GLN A 343 3.72 -30.13 25.91
N VAL A 344 3.17 -29.37 26.88
CA VAL A 344 3.68 -29.36 28.25
C VAL A 344 3.47 -30.70 28.96
N ALA A 345 2.35 -31.37 28.73
CA ALA A 345 2.09 -32.70 29.29
C ALA A 345 3.08 -33.75 28.73
N ASP A 346 3.29 -33.77 27.41
CA ASP A 346 4.24 -34.67 26.75
C ASP A 346 5.68 -34.43 27.24
N GLN A 347 6.07 -33.17 27.41
CA GLN A 347 7.38 -32.81 27.91
C GLN A 347 7.60 -33.25 29.38
N ARG A 348 6.55 -33.20 30.21
CA ARG A 348 6.59 -33.75 31.58
C ARG A 348 6.72 -35.27 31.56
N LEU A 349 6.01 -35.96 30.67
CA LEU A 349 6.10 -37.42 30.53
C LEU A 349 7.52 -37.85 30.12
N GLN A 350 8.13 -37.15 29.15
CA GLN A 350 9.52 -37.40 28.75
C GLN A 350 10.51 -37.16 29.90
N GLN A 351 10.34 -36.08 30.67
CA GLN A 351 11.20 -35.84 31.84
C GLN A 351 11.10 -36.95 32.89
N GLN A 352 9.90 -37.49 33.11
CA GLN A 352 9.71 -38.62 34.03
C GLN A 352 10.41 -39.89 33.52
N GLN A 353 10.31 -40.20 32.23
CA GLN A 353 11.01 -41.34 31.62
C GLN A 353 12.53 -41.21 31.74
N VAL A 354 13.08 -40.02 31.48
CA VAL A 354 14.52 -39.76 31.62
C VAL A 354 14.97 -39.92 33.07
N ARG A 355 14.20 -39.42 34.05
CA ARG A 355 14.52 -39.65 35.48
C ARG A 355 14.50 -41.12 35.85
N GLN A 356 13.51 -41.89 35.39
CA GLN A 356 13.45 -43.33 35.66
C GLN A 356 14.66 -44.07 35.08
N GLN A 357 15.05 -43.74 33.84
CA GLN A 357 16.26 -44.33 33.24
C GLN A 357 17.53 -43.97 34.01
N GLN A 358 17.66 -42.73 34.47
CA GLN A 358 18.82 -42.32 35.29
C GLN A 358 18.89 -43.09 36.61
N VAL A 359 17.76 -43.27 37.30
CA VAL A 359 17.70 -44.07 38.53
C VAL A 359 18.09 -45.52 38.26
N ALA A 360 17.56 -46.13 37.19
CA ALA A 360 17.90 -47.51 36.81
C ALA A 360 19.39 -47.67 36.47
N GLN A 361 19.97 -46.73 35.72
CA GLN A 361 21.41 -46.73 35.43
C GLN A 361 22.26 -46.61 36.69
N GLN A 362 21.85 -45.74 37.63
CA GLN A 362 22.57 -45.54 38.88
C GLN A 362 22.52 -46.80 39.76
N GLN A 363 21.40 -47.51 39.79
CA GLN A 363 21.27 -48.81 40.47
C GLN A 363 22.16 -49.89 39.82
N ALA A 364 22.17 -49.99 38.50
CA ALA A 364 23.02 -50.94 37.76
C ALA A 364 24.53 -50.68 38.00
N GLN A 365 24.93 -49.41 38.06
CA GLN A 365 26.31 -49.03 38.40
C GLN A 365 26.69 -49.46 39.83
N ARG A 366 25.80 -49.25 40.80
CA ARG A 366 26.03 -49.69 42.19
C ARG A 366 26.15 -51.21 42.30
N ALA A 367 25.29 -51.97 41.61
CA ALA A 367 25.37 -53.43 41.58
C ALA A 367 26.70 -53.92 40.96
N THR A 368 27.14 -53.30 39.88
CA THR A 368 28.42 -53.62 39.23
C THR A 368 29.61 -53.33 40.14
N GLN A 369 29.58 -52.20 40.87
CA GLN A 369 30.64 -51.86 41.84
C GLN A 369 30.68 -52.85 43.00
N ALA A 370 29.52 -53.28 43.53
CA ALA A 370 29.45 -54.28 44.59
C ALA A 370 30.03 -55.64 44.14
N GLN A 371 29.71 -56.09 42.92
CA GLN A 371 30.30 -57.32 42.36
C GLN A 371 31.83 -57.23 42.22
N ARG A 372 32.36 -56.10 41.77
CA ARG A 372 33.83 -55.91 41.69
C ARG A 372 34.49 -55.96 43.06
N GLN A 373 33.88 -55.36 44.08
CA GLN A 373 34.42 -55.41 45.43
C GLN A 373 34.46 -56.85 45.97
N LEU A 374 33.43 -57.66 45.71
CA LEU A 374 33.42 -59.08 46.05
C LEU A 374 34.53 -59.85 45.33
N GLN A 375 34.71 -59.60 44.03
CA GLN A 375 35.72 -60.28 43.22
C GLN A 375 37.16 -59.92 43.68
N VAL A 376 37.40 -58.66 44.04
CA VAL A 376 38.69 -58.22 44.61
C VAL A 376 38.94 -58.88 45.96
N ARG A 377 37.94 -58.98 46.85
CA ARG A 377 38.07 -59.70 48.13
C ARG A 377 38.39 -61.18 47.93
N GLN A 378 37.74 -61.86 46.98
CA GLN A 378 38.03 -63.27 46.66
C GLN A 378 39.45 -63.44 46.12
N GLN A 379 39.91 -62.56 45.22
CA GLN A 379 41.30 -62.60 44.75
C GLN A 379 42.31 -62.35 45.86
N GLN A 380 42.02 -61.43 46.80
CA GLN A 380 42.89 -61.19 47.95
C GLN A 380 42.96 -62.40 48.88
N ALA A 381 41.82 -63.06 49.16
CA ALA A 381 41.78 -64.28 49.95
C ALA A 381 42.57 -65.43 49.29
N ALA A 382 42.40 -65.62 47.97
CA ALA A 382 43.15 -66.63 47.21
C ALA A 382 44.67 -66.35 47.20
N ARG A 383 45.08 -65.07 47.10
CA ARG A 383 46.49 -64.67 47.19
C ARG A 383 47.09 -64.94 48.57
N GLN A 384 46.35 -64.69 49.65
CA GLN A 384 46.81 -64.98 51.00
C GLN A 384 46.98 -66.49 51.23
N GLN A 385 46.09 -67.33 50.69
CA GLN A 385 46.28 -68.79 50.73
C GLN A 385 47.47 -69.25 49.89
N ALA A 386 47.66 -68.70 48.68
CA ALA A 386 48.81 -69.03 47.83
C ALA A 386 50.14 -68.63 48.47
N GLN A 387 50.19 -67.51 49.20
CA GLN A 387 51.37 -67.06 49.94
C GLN A 387 51.69 -67.97 51.14
N ARG A 388 50.67 -68.51 51.83
CA ARG A 388 50.90 -69.52 52.90
C ARG A 388 51.47 -70.83 52.35
N VAL A 389 50.94 -71.32 51.23
CA VAL A 389 51.44 -72.53 50.56
C VAL A 389 52.84 -72.31 49.96
N GLN A 390 53.17 -71.09 49.49
CA GLN A 390 54.52 -70.75 49.06
C GLN A 390 55.52 -70.62 50.23
N GLY A 391 55.10 -70.14 51.39
CA GLY A 391 55.93 -70.12 52.60
C GLY A 391 56.30 -71.52 53.09
N GLU A 392 55.35 -72.47 53.04
CA GLU A 392 55.59 -73.87 53.39
C GLU A 392 56.46 -74.59 52.34
N ARG A 393 56.29 -74.29 51.04
CA ARG A 393 57.17 -74.82 49.97
C ARG A 393 58.57 -74.21 49.96
N GLN A 394 58.75 -72.95 50.37
CA GLN A 394 60.09 -72.34 50.43
C GLN A 394 60.95 -72.93 51.56
N GLN A 395 60.35 -73.39 52.66
CA GLN A 395 61.08 -74.15 53.68
C GLN A 395 61.52 -75.54 53.21
N GLN A 396 60.75 -76.21 52.34
CA GLN A 396 61.15 -77.51 51.75
C GLN A 396 62.14 -77.36 50.58
N VAL A 397 62.07 -76.27 49.82
CA VAL A 397 62.95 -76.03 48.66
C VAL A 397 64.33 -75.49 49.08
N ALA A 398 64.45 -74.80 50.22
CA ALA A 398 65.75 -74.39 50.77
C ALA A 398 66.66 -75.60 51.13
N GLN A 399 66.09 -76.76 51.46
CA GLN A 399 66.87 -78.00 51.67
C GLN A 399 67.22 -78.73 50.37
N GLN A 400 66.52 -78.49 49.26
CA GLN A 400 66.75 -79.16 47.97
C GLN A 400 67.54 -78.30 46.96
N GLN A 401 67.63 -76.98 47.18
CA GLN A 401 68.38 -76.04 46.33
C GLN A 401 69.91 -76.12 46.51
N ALA A 402 70.42 -76.83 47.52
CA ALA A 402 71.84 -77.13 47.65
C ALA A 402 72.34 -78.15 46.58
N GLN A 403 71.45 -78.85 45.86
CA GLN A 403 71.85 -79.96 44.97
C GLN A 403 71.47 -79.79 43.49
N ARG A 404 70.72 -78.76 43.09
CA ARG A 404 70.24 -78.62 41.70
C ARG A 404 70.64 -77.31 41.01
N ALA A 405 71.63 -76.60 41.55
CA ALA A 405 72.19 -75.39 40.97
C ALA A 405 72.91 -75.60 39.62
N THR A 406 73.15 -76.84 39.17
CA THR A 406 74.17 -77.08 38.13
C THR A 406 73.65 -77.44 36.74
N GLN A 407 72.38 -77.80 36.49
CA GLN A 407 72.06 -78.42 35.18
C GLN A 407 70.83 -77.97 34.38
N ALA A 408 69.90 -77.17 34.92
CA ALA A 408 68.68 -76.84 34.16
C ALA A 408 68.64 -75.40 33.60
N GLN A 409 69.78 -74.72 33.54
CA GLN A 409 69.89 -73.31 33.15
C GLN A 409 69.84 -73.06 31.63
N ARG A 410 69.63 -74.07 30.76
CA ARG A 410 69.87 -73.86 29.32
C ARG A 410 68.73 -74.03 28.33
N GLN A 411 67.51 -74.46 28.69
CA GLN A 411 66.55 -74.81 27.61
C GLN A 411 65.10 -74.33 27.74
N LEU A 412 64.71 -73.56 28.76
CA LEU A 412 63.32 -73.09 28.88
C LEU A 412 63.11 -71.57 28.72
N GLN A 413 64.16 -70.80 28.41
CA GLN A 413 64.06 -69.33 28.41
C GLN A 413 63.51 -68.70 27.11
N VAL A 414 63.27 -69.44 26.03
CA VAL A 414 62.91 -68.81 24.73
C VAL A 414 61.45 -69.00 24.30
N ARG A 415 60.70 -69.94 24.86
CA ARG A 415 59.40 -70.34 24.28
C ARG A 415 58.12 -69.90 24.99
N GLN A 416 58.20 -69.23 26.14
CA GLN A 416 56.99 -68.92 26.95
C GLN A 416 56.74 -67.43 27.23
N GLN A 417 57.20 -66.51 26.37
CA GLN A 417 56.92 -65.06 26.52
C GLN A 417 56.05 -64.42 25.42
N GLN A 418 55.53 -65.16 24.44
CA GLN A 418 54.81 -64.55 23.30
C GLN A 418 53.28 -64.75 23.24
N ALA A 419 52.62 -65.27 24.28
CA ALA A 419 51.20 -65.64 24.19
C ALA A 419 50.20 -64.88 25.09
N VAL A 420 50.58 -63.80 25.79
CA VAL A 420 49.66 -63.13 26.75
C VAL A 420 49.68 -61.59 26.72
N GLN A 421 49.87 -60.96 25.55
CA GLN A 421 49.82 -59.47 25.48
C GLN A 421 48.79 -58.85 24.51
N GLN A 422 47.95 -59.63 23.82
CA GLN A 422 47.04 -59.05 22.80
C GLN A 422 45.60 -58.66 23.21
N PRO A 423 44.96 -59.16 24.29
CA PRO A 423 43.59 -58.74 24.60
C PRO A 423 43.47 -57.47 25.46
N ALA A 424 44.53 -57.04 26.16
CA ALA A 424 44.46 -55.86 27.05
C ALA A 424 44.45 -54.51 26.29
N GLN A 425 45.15 -54.40 25.16
CA GLN A 425 45.20 -53.15 24.38
C GLN A 425 43.89 -52.85 23.62
N ARG A 426 43.14 -53.88 23.19
CA ARG A 426 41.86 -53.67 22.46
C ARG A 426 40.76 -53.08 23.34
N VAL A 427 40.70 -53.45 24.61
CA VAL A 427 39.70 -52.91 25.56
C VAL A 427 40.00 -51.45 25.92
N GLN A 428 41.28 -51.07 25.98
CA GLN A 428 41.68 -49.69 26.26
C GLN A 428 41.40 -48.76 25.07
N ALA A 429 41.60 -49.24 23.84
CA ALA A 429 41.26 -48.51 22.61
C ALA A 429 39.74 -48.24 22.48
N GLN A 430 38.89 -49.24 22.79
CA GLN A 430 37.43 -49.05 22.75
C GLN A 430 36.93 -48.02 23.78
N ARG A 431 37.51 -48.00 24.99
CA ARG A 431 37.17 -46.97 25.99
C ARG A 431 37.56 -45.57 25.56
N GLN A 432 38.73 -45.41 24.93
CA GLN A 432 39.14 -44.09 24.41
C GLN A 432 38.21 -43.60 23.30
N GLN A 433 37.73 -44.49 22.43
CA GLN A 433 36.74 -44.13 21.40
C GLN A 433 35.40 -43.68 22.00
N GLN A 434 34.88 -44.36 23.03
CA GLN A 434 33.62 -43.96 23.66
C GLN A 434 33.71 -42.60 24.37
N VAL A 435 34.83 -42.32 25.05
CA VAL A 435 35.06 -41.01 25.69
C VAL A 435 35.21 -39.90 24.64
N ALA A 436 35.86 -40.17 23.52
CA ALA A 436 35.96 -39.23 22.41
C ALA A 436 34.59 -38.91 21.80
N GLN A 437 33.73 -39.92 21.61
CA GLN A 437 32.37 -39.72 21.10
C GLN A 437 31.49 -38.91 22.07
N GLN A 438 31.57 -39.17 23.38
CA GLN A 438 30.83 -38.36 24.37
C GLN A 438 31.31 -36.90 24.40
N ARG A 439 32.61 -36.65 24.31
CA ARG A 439 33.15 -35.28 24.20
C ARG A 439 32.68 -34.57 22.93
N ALA A 440 32.63 -35.29 21.80
CA ALA A 440 32.14 -34.73 20.55
C ALA A 440 30.66 -34.32 20.64
N GLN A 441 29.80 -35.15 21.26
CA GLN A 441 28.39 -34.80 21.47
C GLN A 441 28.21 -33.59 22.39
N GLN A 442 28.95 -33.51 23.51
CA GLN A 442 28.90 -32.35 24.39
C GLN A 442 29.36 -31.05 23.70
N ALA A 443 30.41 -31.12 22.89
CA ALA A 443 30.89 -29.97 22.12
C ALA A 443 29.83 -29.49 21.12
N GLN A 444 29.09 -30.40 20.49
CA GLN A 444 28.06 -30.08 19.51
C GLN A 444 26.84 -29.38 20.16
N VAL A 445 26.44 -29.82 21.37
CA VAL A 445 25.37 -29.18 22.14
C VAL A 445 25.77 -27.77 22.59
N GLN A 446 27.00 -27.58 23.08
CA GLN A 446 27.51 -26.25 23.43
C GLN A 446 27.64 -25.32 22.21
N ALA A 447 28.00 -25.86 21.04
CA ALA A 447 28.05 -25.07 19.82
C ALA A 447 26.66 -24.55 19.41
N ARG A 448 25.63 -25.41 19.46
CA ARG A 448 24.23 -25.01 19.18
C ARG A 448 23.72 -23.97 20.17
N SER A 449 24.03 -24.10 21.47
CA SER A 449 23.58 -23.10 22.46
C SER A 449 24.23 -21.73 22.26
N ARG A 450 25.53 -21.70 21.89
CA ARG A 450 26.22 -20.45 21.55
C ARG A 450 25.68 -19.81 20.28
N GLN A 451 25.29 -20.61 19.28
CA GLN A 451 24.67 -20.09 18.06
C GLN A 451 23.31 -19.45 18.36
N GLN A 452 22.44 -20.11 19.13
CA GLN A 452 21.15 -19.56 19.53
C GLN A 452 21.29 -18.25 20.34
N GLN A 453 22.29 -18.15 21.21
CA GLN A 453 22.58 -16.91 21.94
C GLN A 453 23.01 -15.76 21.01
N ARG A 454 23.83 -16.04 19.97
CA ARG A 454 24.23 -15.03 18.99
C ARG A 454 23.05 -14.54 18.14
N GLU A 455 22.18 -15.46 17.73
CA GLU A 455 20.96 -15.10 16.98
C GLU A 455 20.01 -14.24 17.83
N ALA A 456 19.81 -14.59 19.11
CA ALA A 456 19.00 -13.78 20.03
C ALA A 456 19.60 -12.38 20.26
N GLN A 457 20.93 -12.27 20.39
CA GLN A 457 21.61 -10.97 20.50
C GLN A 457 21.49 -10.14 19.20
N GLN A 458 21.60 -10.77 18.02
CA GLN A 458 21.39 -10.05 16.76
C GLN A 458 19.96 -9.55 16.61
N GLN A 459 18.96 -10.34 17.02
CA GLN A 459 17.56 -9.92 16.98
C GLN A 459 17.29 -8.73 17.93
N SER A 460 17.87 -8.72 19.13
CA SER A 460 17.71 -7.60 20.06
C SER A 460 18.39 -6.32 19.56
N GLN A 461 19.56 -6.43 18.93
CA GLN A 461 20.24 -5.30 18.30
C GLN A 461 19.42 -4.72 17.14
N ARG A 462 18.86 -5.55 16.26
CA ARG A 462 17.97 -5.11 15.18
C ARG A 462 16.72 -4.42 15.72
N ALA A 463 16.09 -4.96 16.75
CA ALA A 463 14.91 -4.34 17.37
C ALA A 463 15.24 -2.96 17.95
N THR A 464 16.40 -2.80 18.59
CA THR A 464 16.85 -1.51 19.15
C THR A 464 17.12 -0.49 18.04
N GLN A 465 17.74 -0.93 16.94
CA GLN A 465 18.04 -0.07 15.80
C GLN A 465 16.77 0.43 15.09
N VAL A 466 15.77 -0.44 14.89
CA VAL A 466 14.47 -0.06 14.35
C VAL A 466 13.76 0.94 15.26
N ARG A 467 13.80 0.73 16.58
CA ARG A 467 13.18 1.65 17.55
C ARG A 467 13.86 3.03 17.56
N ALA A 468 15.18 3.08 17.40
CA ALA A 468 15.93 4.32 17.27
C ALA A 468 15.56 5.09 15.98
N GLN A 469 15.46 4.38 14.85
CA GLN A 469 15.02 4.99 13.57
C GLN A 469 13.59 5.53 13.64
N GLN A 470 12.66 4.78 14.25
CA GLN A 470 11.29 5.25 14.46
C GLN A 470 11.25 6.49 15.37
N GLY A 471 12.09 6.54 16.42
CA GLY A 471 12.23 7.70 17.29
C GLY A 471 12.74 8.96 16.56
N GLN A 472 13.73 8.81 15.66
CA GLN A 472 14.20 9.93 14.82
C GLN A 472 13.13 10.41 13.84
N ALA A 473 12.41 9.49 13.17
CA ALA A 473 11.32 9.85 12.27
C ALA A 473 10.21 10.63 12.98
N ALA A 474 9.84 10.21 14.21
CA ALA A 474 8.85 10.93 15.02
C ALA A 474 9.30 12.34 15.41
N ARG A 475 10.58 12.53 15.76
CA ARG A 475 11.13 13.87 16.07
C ARG A 475 11.15 14.78 14.85
N ASN A 476 11.54 14.26 13.68
CA ASN A 476 11.52 15.03 12.44
C ASN A 476 10.09 15.46 12.08
N ALA A 477 9.11 14.55 12.18
CA ALA A 477 7.70 14.86 11.94
C ALA A 477 7.16 15.93 12.93
N GLN A 478 7.59 15.92 14.19
CA GLN A 478 7.24 16.97 15.16
C GLN A 478 7.86 18.32 14.81
N ALA A 479 9.14 18.34 14.39
CA ALA A 479 9.81 19.56 13.95
C ALA A 479 9.13 20.18 12.71
N ASP A 480 8.73 19.36 11.75
CA ASP A 480 8.02 19.83 10.55
C ASP A 480 6.65 20.41 10.87
N ARG A 481 5.89 19.78 11.79
CA ARG A 481 4.63 20.33 12.29
C ARG A 481 4.82 21.68 12.99
N ALA A 482 5.87 21.83 13.78
CA ALA A 482 6.19 23.10 14.43
C ALA A 482 6.51 24.20 13.41
N ARG A 483 7.29 23.89 12.36
CA ARG A 483 7.59 24.83 11.27
C ARG A 483 6.34 25.23 10.49
N GLN A 484 5.45 24.29 10.19
CA GLN A 484 4.18 24.58 9.53
C GLN A 484 3.29 25.50 10.37
N MET A 485 3.20 25.27 11.68
CA MET A 485 2.45 26.14 12.58
C MET A 485 3.03 27.57 12.62
N GLN A 486 4.36 27.71 12.63
CA GLN A 486 5.00 29.03 12.55
C GLN A 486 4.71 29.74 11.22
N ALA A 487 4.79 29.02 10.10
CA ALA A 487 4.45 29.58 8.79
C ALA A 487 2.99 30.05 8.72
N GLN A 488 2.05 29.27 9.24
CA GLN A 488 0.64 29.67 9.31
C GLN A 488 0.41 30.93 10.16
N ARG A 489 1.11 31.07 11.29
CA ARG A 489 1.06 32.29 12.10
C ARG A 489 1.57 33.51 11.33
N GLN A 490 2.67 33.38 10.59
CA GLN A 490 3.19 34.48 9.77
C GLN A 490 2.20 34.93 8.69
N VAL A 491 1.52 33.97 8.03
CA VAL A 491 0.47 34.28 7.05
C VAL A 491 -0.71 35.02 7.70
N GLN A 492 -1.16 34.58 8.88
CA GLN A 492 -2.25 35.27 9.61
C GLN A 492 -1.86 36.69 10.03
N VAL A 493 -0.62 36.91 10.46
CA VAL A 493 -0.11 38.25 10.80
C VAL A 493 -0.09 39.14 9.55
N ALA A 494 0.40 38.63 8.41
CA ALA A 494 0.41 39.39 7.15
C ALA A 494 -1.02 39.75 6.68
N GLN A 495 -1.97 38.82 6.80
CA GLN A 495 -3.37 39.08 6.46
C GLN A 495 -3.99 40.16 7.36
N ARG A 496 -3.74 40.12 8.68
CA ARG A 496 -4.19 41.17 9.60
C ARG A 496 -3.60 42.54 9.24
N GLN A 497 -2.31 42.59 8.92
CA GLN A 497 -1.67 43.84 8.51
C GLN A 497 -2.29 44.40 7.22
N ALA A 498 -2.58 43.54 6.24
CA ALA A 498 -3.25 43.94 5.00
C ALA A 498 -4.67 44.50 5.26
N GLN A 499 -5.45 43.86 6.13
CA GLN A 499 -6.78 44.34 6.52
C GLN A 499 -6.72 45.71 7.21
N VAL A 500 -5.76 45.92 8.13
CA VAL A 500 -5.56 47.21 8.79
C VAL A 500 -5.16 48.30 7.79
N ALA A 501 -4.31 47.98 6.80
CA ALA A 501 -3.94 48.91 5.74
C ALA A 501 -5.14 49.31 4.86
N GLN A 502 -5.98 48.34 4.48
CA GLN A 502 -7.22 48.61 3.72
C GLN A 502 -8.21 49.46 4.54
N ALA A 503 -8.39 49.18 5.83
CA ALA A 503 -9.25 49.96 6.70
C ALA A 503 -8.76 51.42 6.83
N ARG A 504 -7.44 51.64 6.94
CA ARG A 504 -6.85 52.99 6.95
C ARG A 504 -7.07 53.74 5.63
N GLN A 505 -6.96 53.07 4.49
CA GLN A 505 -7.23 53.68 3.19
C GLN A 505 -8.71 54.07 3.05
N ALA A 506 -9.63 53.21 3.50
CA ALA A 506 -11.06 53.51 3.49
C ALA A 506 -11.39 54.73 4.38
N GLN A 507 -10.79 54.82 5.58
CA GLN A 507 -10.96 55.98 6.46
C GLN A 507 -10.38 57.27 5.86
N ALA A 508 -9.23 57.18 5.16
CA ALA A 508 -8.66 58.33 4.48
C ALA A 508 -9.54 58.84 3.33
N ALA A 509 -10.20 57.93 2.60
CA ALA A 509 -11.14 58.30 1.53
C ALA A 509 -12.45 58.92 2.05
N GLN A 510 -12.86 58.58 3.26
CA GLN A 510 -14.07 59.13 3.90
C GLN A 510 -13.84 60.48 4.58
N ARG A 511 -12.60 60.97 4.68
CA ARG A 511 -12.33 62.30 5.24
C ARG A 511 -12.92 63.36 4.29
N PRO A 512 -14.02 64.04 4.65
CA PRO A 512 -14.61 65.04 3.79
C PRO A 512 -13.60 66.16 3.62
N SER A 513 -13.40 66.58 2.37
CA SER A 513 -12.53 67.68 1.99
C SER A 513 -13.04 68.94 2.67
N GLN A 514 -12.50 69.27 3.84
CA GLN A 514 -12.77 70.58 4.44
C GLN A 514 -12.28 71.62 3.43
N PRO A 515 -13.13 72.56 3.00
CA PRO A 515 -12.72 73.60 2.08
C PRO A 515 -11.55 74.35 2.69
N ALA A 516 -10.44 74.33 1.97
CA ALA A 516 -9.22 75.05 2.33
C ALA A 516 -9.59 76.52 2.57
N ARG A 517 -9.52 76.93 3.83
CA ARG A 517 -9.67 78.33 4.22
C ARG A 517 -8.51 79.07 3.54
N VAL A 518 -8.87 79.90 2.57
CA VAL A 518 -7.99 80.82 1.85
C VAL A 518 -7.30 81.71 2.90
N GLN A 519 -6.08 81.35 3.29
CA GLN A 519 -5.17 82.27 3.97
C GLN A 519 -4.26 82.91 2.93
N GLN A 520 -4.35 84.23 2.94
CA GLN A 520 -3.74 85.19 2.05
C GLN A 520 -2.24 84.97 1.86
N ALA A 521 -1.85 85.23 0.61
CA ALA A 521 -0.53 85.51 0.08
C ALA A 521 0.57 85.90 1.10
N ARG A 522 1.71 85.24 0.98
CA ARG A 522 3.03 85.82 1.26
C ARG A 522 4.03 85.46 0.16
N PRO A 523 5.02 86.33 -0.12
CA PRO A 523 5.78 86.30 -1.36
C PRO A 523 6.98 85.38 -1.33
N VAL A 524 7.31 84.93 -2.55
CA VAL A 524 8.55 84.38 -3.09
C VAL A 524 9.80 84.52 -2.21
N ARG A 525 10.46 83.37 -1.95
CA ARG A 525 11.89 83.28 -1.66
C ARG A 525 12.51 82.22 -2.59
N PRO A 526 13.61 82.54 -3.31
CA PRO A 526 14.36 81.56 -4.10
C PRO A 526 15.34 80.78 -3.19
N VAL A 527 16.04 79.79 -3.76
CA VAL A 527 17.12 78.92 -3.18
C VAL A 527 16.57 77.57 -2.67
N ALA A 528 17.09 76.37 -2.98
CA ALA A 528 18.40 75.91 -3.45
C ALA A 528 18.25 74.60 -4.26
N GLY A 529 19.30 74.27 -5.03
CA GLY A 529 19.36 73.15 -5.98
C GLY A 529 19.29 71.71 -5.41
N PRO A 530 19.29 70.71 -6.31
CA PRO A 530 19.13 69.30 -5.95
C PRO A 530 20.42 68.73 -5.33
N PRO A 531 20.34 67.97 -4.22
CA PRO A 531 21.48 67.21 -3.74
C PRO A 531 21.75 66.01 -4.66
N LYS A 532 23.03 65.90 -5.06
CA LYS A 532 23.63 64.74 -5.72
C LYS A 532 23.26 63.44 -5.00
N ARG A 533 22.79 62.45 -5.78
CA ARG A 533 22.81 61.04 -5.37
C ARG A 533 24.26 60.59 -5.17
N PRO A 534 24.59 59.91 -4.07
CA PRO A 534 25.86 59.21 -3.95
C PRO A 534 25.84 57.94 -4.80
N ASP A 535 26.94 57.75 -5.51
CA ASP A 535 27.28 56.57 -6.29
C ASP A 535 27.15 55.28 -5.46
N ARG A 536 26.52 54.27 -6.06
CA ARG A 536 26.51 52.92 -5.54
C ARG A 536 27.67 52.18 -6.20
N PRO A 537 28.67 51.69 -5.46
CA PRO A 537 29.83 51.06 -6.04
C PRO A 537 29.50 49.69 -6.62
N ASP A 538 30.10 49.44 -7.78
CA ASP A 538 30.24 48.16 -8.46
C ASP A 538 30.57 47.04 -7.48
N ARG A 539 29.73 45.99 -7.48
CA ARG A 539 30.13 44.70 -6.93
C ARG A 539 30.58 43.83 -8.08
N LYS A 540 31.90 43.84 -8.26
CA LYS A 540 32.67 42.99 -9.14
C LYS A 540 32.35 41.51 -8.94
N ASP A 541 32.28 40.84 -10.07
CA ASP A 541 32.57 39.43 -10.27
C ASP A 541 33.88 39.01 -9.57
N HIS A 542 33.93 37.74 -9.17
CA HIS A 542 35.08 36.82 -9.16
C HIS A 542 34.67 35.53 -8.41
N PRO A 543 35.33 34.38 -8.64
CA PRO A 543 35.18 33.45 -9.77
C PRO A 543 34.46 32.14 -9.36
#